data_AF-A0A7W3VXG1-F1
#
_entry.id   AF-A0A7W3VXG1-F1
#
_cell.length_a   1.000
_cell.length_b   1.000
_cell.length_c   1.000
_cell.angle_alpha   90.00
_cell.angle_beta   90.00
_cell.angle_gamma   90.00
#
_symmetry.space_group_name_H-M   'P 1'
#
loop_
_entity.id
_entity.type
_entity.pdbx_description
1 polymer ?
#
loop_
_entity_poly.entity_id
_entity_poly.type
_entity_poly.pdbx_seq_one_letter_code
_entity_poly.pdbx_strand_id
1 'polypeptide(L)'
;MPPIAVAVPILWLAWLVLTEWVPTHPLNDLAPGNLRPRLLAAAINYPFPLLIAAGVAPHRPWSSIAAPALCVQRLGRRPARPGHVRHDAGCHAERMNDTPRRRPGRPPQVGADQIVAAAIGLIDDDGLDALTMRALGSRLGVAAMSLYRHVPHRDAVLAAVVNRLVATALADLEPRESWPEAATGFAEAYRAMLLSHPNAVPLLATHPVDVEAVAPLLAGVLDRFAADGIAREDALIAVQSLGVYTLGHALAQVGSPPEAPADPAAAEYYDRWFAAGLRAMVKGFQP
;
A
#
# COMPACT_ATOMS: atom_id res chain seq x y z
N MET A 1 22.81 -36.31 17.90
CA MET A 1 23.20 -35.80 16.57
C MET A 1 22.18 -34.77 16.12
N PRO A 2 22.56 -33.49 16.01
CA PRO A 2 21.91 -32.64 15.01
C PRO A 2 22.93 -31.70 14.34
N PRO A 3 23.31 -31.92 13.08
CA PRO A 3 23.90 -30.83 12.30
C PRO A 3 23.07 -30.46 11.07
N ILE A 4 22.12 -31.30 10.63
CA ILE A 4 21.47 -31.11 9.33
C ILE A 4 20.38 -30.02 9.39
N ALA A 5 19.56 -29.99 10.45
CA ALA A 5 18.43 -29.06 10.56
C ALA A 5 18.84 -27.58 10.69
N VAL A 6 20.04 -27.28 11.19
CA VAL A 6 20.57 -25.91 11.31
C VAL A 6 21.44 -25.52 10.11
N ALA A 7 22.09 -26.50 9.47
CA ALA A 7 22.93 -26.23 8.32
C ALA A 7 22.12 -25.82 7.09
N VAL A 8 20.94 -26.41 6.85
CA VAL A 8 20.15 -26.12 5.64
C VAL A 8 19.70 -24.66 5.54
N PRO A 9 19.12 -24.02 6.58
CA PRO A 9 18.72 -22.61 6.50
C PRO A 9 19.92 -21.65 6.37
N ILE A 10 21.04 -21.96 7.03
CA ILE A 10 22.26 -21.14 6.98
C ILE A 10 22.92 -21.26 5.60
N LEU A 11 23.00 -22.47 5.04
CA LEU A 11 23.52 -22.71 3.70
C LEU A 11 22.62 -22.10 2.64
N TRP A 12 21.30 -22.11 2.84
CA TRP A 12 20.34 -21.48 1.93
C TRP A 12 20.43 -19.95 1.95
N LEU A 13 20.53 -19.33 3.13
CA LEU A 13 20.78 -17.89 3.28
C LEU A 13 22.16 -17.49 2.74
N ALA A 14 23.20 -18.29 3.01
CA ALA A 14 24.53 -18.06 2.46
C ALA A 14 24.55 -18.19 0.93
N TRP A 15 23.83 -19.16 0.36
CA TRP A 15 23.67 -19.34 -1.07
C TRP A 15 22.93 -18.14 -1.70
N LEU A 16 21.84 -17.65 -1.11
CA LEU A 16 21.14 -16.44 -1.57
C LEU A 16 22.03 -15.19 -1.54
N VAL A 17 22.84 -15.04 -0.49
CA VAL A 17 23.75 -13.90 -0.35
C VAL A 17 24.94 -14.00 -1.32
N LEU A 18 25.44 -15.21 -1.60
CA LEU A 18 26.62 -15.44 -2.45
C LEU A 18 26.29 -15.51 -3.94
N THR A 19 25.07 -15.91 -4.33
CA THR A 19 24.70 -16.11 -5.75
C THR A 19 23.96 -14.92 -6.37
N GLU A 20 23.75 -13.83 -5.62
CA GLU A 20 23.04 -12.61 -6.07
C GLU A 20 21.63 -12.85 -6.63
N TRP A 21 21.07 -14.04 -6.42
CA TRP A 21 19.84 -14.46 -7.07
C TRP A 21 18.64 -14.20 -6.15
N VAL A 22 18.06 -13.01 -6.29
CA VAL A 22 16.72 -12.68 -5.77
C VAL A 22 15.85 -12.33 -6.97
N PRO A 23 14.83 -13.14 -7.32
CA PRO A 23 13.87 -12.76 -8.33
C PRO A 23 13.13 -11.51 -7.82
N THR A 24 13.23 -10.43 -8.58
CA THR A 24 12.37 -9.22 -8.49
C THR A 24 12.42 -8.41 -7.18
N HIS A 25 13.60 -7.96 -6.73
CA HIS A 25 13.67 -6.95 -5.65
C HIS A 25 14.73 -5.86 -5.94
N PRO A 26 14.50 -4.56 -5.60
CA PRO A 26 15.44 -3.44 -5.76
C PRO A 26 16.78 -3.53 -4.99
N LEU A 27 17.13 -4.71 -4.47
CA LEU A 27 18.37 -4.96 -3.74
C LEU A 27 19.53 -5.41 -4.65
N ASN A 28 19.27 -5.67 -5.94
CA ASN A 28 20.30 -5.96 -6.94
C ASN A 28 21.02 -4.70 -7.44
N ASP A 29 20.48 -3.52 -7.17
CA ASP A 29 21.09 -2.22 -7.53
C ASP A 29 22.11 -1.73 -6.48
N LEU A 30 22.27 -2.46 -5.38
CA LEU A 30 23.29 -2.14 -4.37
C LEU A 30 24.65 -2.66 -4.84
N ALA A 31 25.60 -1.75 -5.03
CA ALA A 31 26.97 -2.08 -5.43
C ALA A 31 27.59 -3.20 -4.56
N PRO A 32 28.39 -4.11 -5.14
CA PRO A 32 28.80 -5.43 -4.59
C PRO A 32 29.63 -5.47 -3.28
N GLY A 33 29.65 -4.41 -2.47
CA GLY A 33 30.47 -4.33 -1.23
C GLY A 33 29.71 -4.27 0.09
N ASN A 34 28.40 -3.99 0.09
CA ASN A 34 27.70 -3.62 1.32
C ASN A 34 26.88 -4.78 1.91
N LEU A 35 27.58 -5.70 2.59
CA LEU A 35 26.99 -6.88 3.24
C LEU A 35 25.97 -6.51 4.35
N ARG A 36 26.22 -5.40 5.07
CA ARG A 36 25.41 -4.97 6.23
C ARG A 36 23.97 -4.55 5.88
N PRO A 37 23.72 -3.64 4.90
CA PRO A 37 22.36 -3.30 4.46
C PRO A 37 21.58 -4.49 3.91
N ARG A 38 22.24 -5.40 3.18
CA ARG A 38 21.61 -6.59 2.58
C ARG A 38 21.13 -7.58 3.66
N LEU A 39 21.95 -7.82 4.68
CA LEU A 39 21.57 -8.65 5.83
C LEU A 39 20.40 -8.07 6.63
N LEU A 40 20.37 -6.74 6.78
CA LEU A 40 19.25 -6.04 7.44
C LEU A 40 17.95 -6.17 6.65
N ALA A 41 17.99 -5.98 5.33
CA ALA A 41 16.81 -6.10 4.47
C ALA A 41 16.27 -7.54 4.41
N ALA A 42 17.16 -8.54 4.32
CA ALA A 42 16.78 -9.95 4.35
C ALA A 42 16.11 -10.33 5.68
N ALA A 43 16.63 -9.83 6.81
CA ALA A 43 16.05 -10.08 8.13
C ALA A 43 14.68 -9.42 8.34
N ILE A 44 14.39 -8.32 7.63
CA ILE A 44 13.10 -7.61 7.71
C ILE A 44 12.05 -8.28 6.81
N ASN A 45 12.42 -8.67 5.59
CA ASN A 45 11.46 -9.13 4.58
C ASN A 45 11.17 -10.62 4.62
N TYR A 46 12.02 -11.44 5.25
CA TYR A 46 11.82 -12.88 5.37
C TYR A 46 11.79 -13.30 6.85
N PRO A 47 10.70 -13.05 7.59
CA PRO A 47 10.56 -13.45 9.00
C PRO A 47 10.31 -14.96 9.17
N PHE A 48 9.90 -15.66 8.10
CA PHE A 48 9.55 -17.09 8.14
C PHE A 48 10.72 -18.02 8.52
N PRO A 49 11.95 -17.85 7.99
CA PRO A 49 13.12 -18.62 8.44
C PRO A 49 13.49 -18.38 9.91
N LEU A 50 13.27 -17.17 10.43
CA LEU A 50 13.49 -16.84 11.85
C LEU A 50 12.44 -17.49 12.75
N LEU A 51 11.19 -17.60 12.29
CA LEU A 51 10.12 -18.35 12.96
C LEU A 51 10.41 -19.86 12.98
N ILE A 52 10.93 -20.42 11.88
CA ILE A 52 11.37 -21.83 11.82
C ILE A 52 12.56 -22.07 12.77
N ALA A 53 13.52 -21.15 12.85
CA ALA A 53 14.62 -21.22 13.81
C ALA A 53 14.15 -21.10 15.28
N ALA A 54 13.14 -20.26 15.55
CA ALA A 54 12.52 -20.13 16.88
C ALA A 54 11.72 -21.38 17.28
N GLY A 55 11.08 -22.06 16.33
CA GLY A 55 10.37 -23.32 16.54
C GLY A 55 11.28 -24.49 16.97
N VAL A 56 12.59 -24.39 16.76
CA VAL A 56 13.57 -25.44 17.09
C VAL A 56 14.20 -25.26 18.49
N ALA A 57 13.92 -24.17 19.21
CA ALA A 57 14.47 -23.93 20.56
C ALA A 57 13.40 -23.50 21.59
N PRO A 58 12.47 -24.40 21.97
CA PRO A 58 11.30 -24.08 22.82
C PRO A 58 11.62 -23.68 24.27
N HIS A 59 12.88 -23.65 24.71
CA HIS A 59 13.27 -23.43 26.11
C HIS A 59 14.10 -22.15 26.34
N ARG A 60 14.23 -21.26 25.35
CA ARG A 60 14.97 -20.00 25.48
C ARG A 60 14.01 -18.82 25.70
N PRO A 61 14.24 -17.94 26.68
CA PRO A 61 13.37 -16.79 26.93
C PRO A 61 13.45 -15.80 25.75
N TRP A 62 12.32 -15.19 25.40
CA TRP A 62 12.17 -14.24 24.27
C TRP A 62 13.19 -13.10 24.28
N SER A 63 13.67 -12.70 25.45
CA SER A 63 14.73 -11.69 25.61
C SER A 63 16.06 -12.08 24.93
N SER A 64 16.35 -13.38 24.82
CA SER A 64 17.55 -13.89 24.16
C SER A 64 17.46 -13.85 22.63
N ILE A 65 16.24 -13.79 22.09
CA ILE A 65 15.94 -13.76 20.65
C ILE A 65 15.79 -12.30 20.17
N ALA A 66 15.20 -11.44 21.00
CA ALA A 66 14.96 -10.02 20.66
C ALA A 66 16.18 -9.10 20.93
N ALA A 67 17.09 -9.47 21.83
CA ALA A 67 18.25 -8.64 22.19
C ALA A 67 19.17 -8.28 21.00
N PRO A 68 19.47 -9.18 20.04
CA PRO A 68 20.26 -8.82 18.86
C PRO A 68 19.55 -7.80 17.96
N ALA A 69 18.23 -7.95 17.77
CA ALA A 69 17.42 -7.06 16.93
C ALA A 69 17.33 -5.64 17.51
N LEU A 70 17.20 -5.51 18.84
CA LEU A 70 17.15 -4.21 19.52
C LEU A 70 18.53 -3.55 19.68
N CYS A 71 19.61 -4.33 19.81
CA CYS A 71 20.98 -3.81 19.90
C CYS A 71 21.43 -3.16 18.58
N VAL A 72 21.05 -3.73 17.43
CA VAL A 72 21.33 -3.18 16.10
C VAL A 72 20.60 -1.85 15.86
N GLN A 73 19.39 -1.68 16.38
CA GLN A 73 18.62 -0.43 16.26
C GLN A 73 19.23 0.74 17.07
N ARG A 74 19.89 0.46 18.19
CA ARG A 74 20.51 1.51 19.03
C ARG A 74 21.84 2.04 18.50
N LEU A 75 22.60 1.23 17.77
CA LEU A 75 23.88 1.63 17.15
C LEU A 75 23.70 2.61 15.98
N GLY A 76 22.46 2.83 15.50
CA GLY A 76 22.13 3.75 14.41
C GLY A 76 21.88 5.21 14.82
N ARG A 77 21.81 5.54 16.12
CA ARG A 77 21.59 6.93 16.57
C ARG A 77 22.91 7.66 16.82
N ARG A 78 23.33 8.50 15.87
CA ARG A 78 24.35 9.53 16.13
C ARG A 78 23.73 10.70 16.92
N PRO A 79 24.37 11.23 17.96
CA PRO A 79 23.94 12.48 18.59
C PRO A 79 24.22 13.66 17.64
N ALA A 80 23.26 14.58 17.54
CA ALA A 80 23.38 15.81 16.76
C ALA A 80 24.43 16.75 17.38
N ARG A 81 25.33 17.30 16.56
CA ARG A 81 26.27 18.36 16.97
C ARG A 81 25.54 19.70 17.09
N PRO A 82 25.80 20.53 18.12
CA PRO A 82 25.32 21.90 18.16
C PRO A 82 26.11 22.78 17.19
N GLY A 83 25.40 23.49 16.31
CA GLY A 83 25.98 24.51 15.43
C GLY A 83 26.11 25.86 16.15
N HIS A 84 27.32 26.43 16.12
CA HIS A 84 27.62 27.77 16.62
C HIS A 84 26.96 28.85 15.75
N VAL A 85 26.25 29.77 16.41
CA VAL A 85 25.80 31.04 15.84
C VAL A 85 26.91 32.08 16.02
N ARG A 86 27.30 32.76 14.94
CA ARG A 86 27.99 34.05 15.01
C ARG A 86 27.08 35.12 14.44
N HIS A 87 26.78 36.09 15.29
CA HIS A 87 26.37 37.43 14.90
C HIS A 87 27.55 38.12 14.21
N ASP A 88 27.28 38.91 13.16
CA ASP A 88 27.76 40.29 13.12
C ASP A 88 26.91 41.13 12.17
N ALA A 89 26.73 42.38 12.61
CA ALA A 89 25.87 43.39 12.06
C ALA A 89 26.55 44.19 10.94
N GLY A 90 25.75 44.77 10.05
CA GLY A 90 26.21 45.73 9.06
C GLY A 90 25.07 46.31 8.24
N CYS A 91 24.50 47.41 8.72
CA CYS A 91 23.54 48.24 8.01
C CYS A 91 24.13 48.81 6.70
N HIS A 92 23.37 48.76 5.61
CA HIS A 92 23.38 49.83 4.61
C HIS A 92 21.99 50.01 4.00
N ALA A 93 21.63 51.28 3.86
CA ALA A 93 20.31 51.84 3.63
C ALA A 93 19.95 51.96 2.13
N GLU A 94 18.64 52.11 1.90
CA GLU A 94 17.90 52.61 0.74
C GLU A 94 18.31 52.24 -0.70
N ARG A 95 17.37 51.60 -1.41
CA ARG A 95 16.62 52.31 -2.47
C ARG A 95 15.26 51.68 -2.74
N MET A 96 14.26 52.55 -2.64
CA MET A 96 12.83 52.31 -2.73
C MET A 96 12.41 52.30 -4.21
N ASN A 97 11.88 51.17 -4.69
CA ASN A 97 11.11 51.12 -5.94
C ASN A 97 9.68 50.68 -5.61
N ASP A 98 8.79 51.67 -5.66
CA ASP A 98 7.36 51.52 -5.51
C ASP A 98 6.77 50.88 -6.79
N THR A 99 6.32 49.64 -6.67
CA THR A 99 5.45 48.99 -7.65
C THR A 99 4.14 48.62 -6.93
N PRO A 100 2.97 48.90 -7.54
CA PRO A 100 1.70 48.79 -6.85
C PRO A 100 1.43 47.33 -6.46
N ARG A 101 1.47 47.05 -5.15
CA ARG A 101 1.15 45.75 -4.56
C ARG A 101 -0.31 45.40 -4.84
N ARG A 102 -0.55 44.49 -5.79
CA ARG A 102 -1.82 43.76 -5.89
C ARG A 102 -2.05 43.05 -4.56
N ARG A 103 -3.19 43.31 -3.92
CA ARG A 103 -3.61 42.60 -2.70
C ARG A 103 -3.59 41.09 -2.97
N PRO A 104 -2.86 40.26 -2.20
CA PRO A 104 -3.00 38.82 -2.31
C PRO A 104 -4.44 38.47 -1.99
N GLY A 105 -5.18 37.94 -2.98
CA GLY A 105 -6.48 37.32 -2.72
C GLY A 105 -6.31 36.24 -1.66
N ARG A 106 -7.34 36.06 -0.82
CA ARG A 106 -7.37 35.02 0.21
C ARG A 106 -6.92 33.69 -0.42
N PRO A 107 -5.85 33.04 0.07
CA PRO A 107 -5.38 31.80 -0.53
C PRO A 107 -6.54 30.79 -0.54
N PRO A 108 -6.69 30.00 -1.62
CA PRO A 108 -7.71 28.97 -1.69
C PRO A 108 -7.62 28.10 -0.43
N GLN A 109 -8.74 27.98 0.30
CA GLN A 109 -8.81 27.07 1.43
C GLN A 109 -8.93 25.66 0.86
N VAL A 110 -7.83 24.91 0.91
CA VAL A 110 -7.80 23.52 0.49
C VAL A 110 -8.45 22.67 1.58
N GLY A 111 -9.50 21.93 1.23
CA GLY A 111 -10.15 20.95 2.13
C GLY A 111 -9.51 19.56 2.04
N ALA A 112 -9.75 18.71 3.04
CA ALA A 112 -9.24 17.32 3.05
C ALA A 112 -9.68 16.54 1.80
N ASP A 113 -10.92 16.70 1.36
CA ASP A 113 -11.44 16.06 0.14
C ASP A 113 -10.71 16.50 -1.13
N GLN A 114 -10.36 17.78 -1.22
CA GLN A 114 -9.60 18.31 -2.35
C GLN A 114 -8.16 17.76 -2.37
N ILE A 115 -7.56 17.53 -1.19
CA ILE A 115 -6.24 16.89 -1.07
C ILE A 115 -6.31 15.46 -1.59
N VAL A 116 -7.33 14.69 -1.18
CA VAL A 116 -7.49 13.29 -1.62
C VAL A 116 -7.77 13.22 -3.11
N ALA A 117 -8.65 14.05 -3.65
CA ALA A 117 -8.95 14.09 -5.08
C ALA A 117 -7.71 14.45 -5.93
N ALA A 118 -6.92 15.44 -5.50
CA ALA A 118 -5.68 15.80 -6.17
C ALA A 118 -4.61 14.70 -6.04
N ALA A 119 -4.60 13.95 -4.94
CA ALA A 119 -3.69 12.81 -4.76
C ALA A 119 -4.06 11.65 -5.68
N ILE A 120 -5.35 11.30 -5.81
CA ILE A 120 -5.84 10.29 -6.78
C ILE A 120 -5.38 10.69 -8.19
N GLY A 121 -5.70 11.91 -8.61
CA GLY A 121 -5.31 12.38 -9.93
C GLY A 121 -3.80 12.41 -10.16
N LEU A 122 -2.98 12.62 -9.12
CA LEU A 122 -1.53 12.56 -9.25
C LEU A 122 -1.01 11.12 -9.40
N ILE A 123 -1.61 10.18 -8.68
CA ILE A 123 -1.28 8.75 -8.78
C ILE A 123 -1.67 8.22 -10.17
N ASP A 124 -2.85 8.58 -10.67
CA ASP A 124 -3.33 8.14 -11.97
C ASP A 124 -2.44 8.66 -13.11
N ASP A 125 -2.06 9.94 -13.07
CA ASP A 125 -1.26 10.58 -14.12
C ASP A 125 0.22 10.15 -14.09
N ASP A 126 0.84 10.19 -12.90
CA ASP A 126 2.31 10.16 -12.76
C ASP A 126 2.81 8.94 -11.94
N GLY A 127 1.90 8.09 -11.46
CA GLY A 127 2.22 6.92 -10.65
C GLY A 127 2.38 7.21 -9.15
N LEU A 128 2.44 6.14 -8.36
CA LEU A 128 2.45 6.23 -6.90
C LEU A 128 3.70 6.95 -6.33
N ASP A 129 4.85 6.80 -6.97
CA ASP A 129 6.12 7.39 -6.53
C ASP A 129 6.15 8.92 -6.73
N ALA A 130 5.35 9.45 -7.66
CA ALA A 130 5.23 10.88 -7.90
C ALA A 130 4.48 11.60 -6.76
N LEU A 131 3.67 10.88 -5.98
CA LEU A 131 2.97 11.45 -4.84
C LEU A 131 3.96 11.86 -3.75
N THR A 132 4.34 13.13 -3.74
CA THR A 132 5.06 13.78 -2.65
C THR A 132 4.24 14.94 -2.10
N MET A 133 4.43 15.32 -0.84
CA MET A 133 3.72 16.48 -0.25
C MET A 133 4.01 17.78 -1.01
N ARG A 134 5.18 17.89 -1.63
CA ARG A 134 5.56 19.02 -2.49
C ARG A 134 4.80 18.98 -3.82
N ALA A 135 4.81 17.86 -4.53
CA ALA A 135 4.08 17.70 -5.79
C ALA A 135 2.57 17.93 -5.58
N LEU A 136 2.01 17.39 -4.50
CA LEU A 136 0.61 17.59 -4.13
C LEU A 136 0.29 19.07 -3.84
N GLY A 137 1.18 19.77 -3.12
CA GLY A 137 1.04 21.21 -2.88
C GLY A 137 1.08 22.01 -4.17
N SER A 138 2.02 21.69 -5.06
CA SER A 138 2.12 22.30 -6.39
C SER A 138 0.87 22.08 -7.23
N ARG A 139 0.31 20.85 -7.26
CA ARG A 139 -0.93 20.52 -7.97
C ARG A 139 -2.14 21.30 -7.44
N LEU A 140 -2.16 21.58 -6.13
CA LEU A 140 -3.22 22.34 -5.46
C LEU A 140 -2.98 23.86 -5.42
N GLY A 141 -1.85 24.35 -5.94
CA GLY A 141 -1.49 25.77 -5.89
C GLY A 141 -1.19 26.31 -4.48
N VAL A 142 -0.80 25.44 -3.53
CA VAL A 142 -0.50 25.82 -2.14
C VAL A 142 0.86 25.32 -1.68
N ALA A 143 1.46 25.99 -0.69
CA ALA A 143 2.66 25.49 -0.06
C ALA A 143 2.41 24.16 0.66
N ALA A 144 3.34 23.20 0.59
CA ALA A 144 3.23 21.89 1.26
C ALA A 144 2.91 22.00 2.77
N MET A 145 3.45 23.01 3.44
CA MET A 145 3.15 23.31 4.85
C MET A 145 1.66 23.55 5.12
N SER A 146 0.90 24.00 4.14
CA SER A 146 -0.55 24.19 4.27
C SER A 146 -1.31 22.87 4.29
N LEU A 147 -0.81 21.84 3.60
CA LEU A 147 -1.44 20.52 3.58
C LEU A 147 -1.37 19.84 4.94
N TYR A 148 -0.26 20.03 5.67
CA TYR A 148 -0.06 19.43 6.99
C TYR A 148 -1.08 19.87 8.05
N ARG A 149 -1.84 20.95 7.81
CA ARG A 149 -2.97 21.34 8.67
C ARG A 149 -4.18 20.42 8.54
N HIS A 150 -4.28 19.69 7.43
CA HIS A 150 -5.40 18.81 7.12
C HIS A 150 -5.02 17.33 7.21
N VAL A 151 -3.76 17.00 6.90
CA VAL A 151 -3.24 15.63 6.90
C VAL A 151 -1.89 15.56 7.60
N PRO A 152 -1.69 14.69 8.60
CA PRO A 152 -0.49 14.73 9.44
C PRO A 152 0.78 14.29 8.69
N HIS A 153 0.66 13.38 7.72
CA HIS A 153 1.78 12.85 6.92
C HIS A 153 1.29 12.28 5.59
N ARG A 154 2.25 11.93 4.71
CA ARG A 154 1.96 11.33 3.40
C ARG A 154 1.12 10.05 3.52
N ASP A 155 1.45 9.17 4.47
CA ASP A 155 0.71 7.90 4.59
C ASP A 155 -0.76 8.09 4.99
N ALA A 156 -1.10 9.20 5.66
CA ALA A 156 -2.50 9.54 5.94
C ALA A 156 -3.24 9.95 4.66
N VAL A 157 -2.56 10.60 3.71
CA VAL A 157 -3.12 10.86 2.37
C VAL A 157 -3.32 9.54 1.63
N LEU A 158 -2.35 8.64 1.68
CA LEU A 158 -2.45 7.33 1.03
C LEU A 158 -3.62 6.49 1.57
N ALA A 159 -3.76 6.39 2.90
CA ALA A 159 -4.89 5.71 3.52
C ALA A 159 -6.24 6.35 3.12
N ALA A 160 -6.29 7.69 3.08
CA ALA A 160 -7.50 8.41 2.65
C ALA A 160 -7.82 8.19 1.16
N VAL A 161 -6.80 8.08 0.28
CA VAL A 161 -6.96 7.71 -1.13
C VAL A 161 -7.55 6.31 -1.25
N VAL A 162 -6.99 5.32 -0.55
CA VAL A 162 -7.50 3.95 -0.52
C VAL A 162 -8.96 3.91 -0.10
N ASN A 163 -9.29 4.54 1.03
CA ASN A 163 -10.66 4.57 1.54
C ASN A 163 -11.62 5.28 0.56
N ARG A 164 -11.19 6.38 -0.07
CA ARG A 164 -12.00 7.11 -1.04
C ARG A 164 -12.29 6.26 -2.29
N LEU A 165 -11.29 5.57 -2.82
CA LEU A 165 -11.45 4.71 -4.01
C LEU A 165 -12.40 3.56 -3.73
N VAL A 166 -12.21 2.84 -2.61
CA VAL A 166 -13.11 1.75 -2.23
C VAL A 166 -14.52 2.28 -1.95
N ALA A 167 -14.66 3.36 -1.19
CA ALA A 167 -15.96 3.93 -0.88
C ALA A 167 -16.73 4.36 -2.14
N THR A 168 -16.04 4.93 -3.13
CA THR A 168 -16.67 5.32 -4.41
C THR A 168 -17.16 4.09 -5.17
N ALA A 169 -16.33 3.04 -5.27
CA ALA A 169 -16.72 1.79 -5.92
C ALA A 169 -17.95 1.14 -5.26
N LEU A 170 -18.03 1.18 -3.93
CA LEU A 170 -19.13 0.57 -3.20
C LEU A 170 -20.40 1.43 -3.15
N ALA A 171 -20.27 2.76 -3.27
CA ALA A 171 -21.42 3.65 -3.33
C ALA A 171 -22.24 3.46 -4.61
N ASP A 172 -21.59 3.06 -5.70
CA ASP A 172 -22.21 2.82 -7.00
C ASP A 172 -22.75 1.38 -7.16
N LEU A 173 -22.75 0.57 -6.09
CA LEU A 173 -23.28 -0.78 -6.15
C LEU A 173 -24.80 -0.78 -6.32
N GLU A 174 -25.25 -1.32 -7.44
CA GLU A 174 -26.67 -1.58 -7.67
C GLU A 174 -27.19 -2.70 -6.75
N PRO A 175 -28.37 -2.53 -6.14
CA PRO A 175 -29.00 -3.59 -5.36
C PRO A 175 -29.23 -4.86 -6.21
N ARG A 176 -28.97 -6.02 -5.63
CA ARG A 176 -29.20 -7.34 -6.23
C ARG A 176 -30.14 -8.18 -5.37
N GLU A 177 -30.83 -9.13 -5.97
CA GLU A 177 -31.90 -9.88 -5.29
C GLU A 177 -31.34 -10.98 -4.39
N SER A 178 -30.32 -11.69 -4.86
CA SER A 178 -29.71 -12.83 -4.17
C SER A 178 -28.29 -12.54 -3.69
N TRP A 179 -27.83 -13.26 -2.67
CA TRP A 179 -26.46 -13.12 -2.18
C TRP A 179 -25.38 -13.43 -3.25
N PRO A 180 -25.52 -14.43 -4.16
CA PRO A 180 -24.51 -14.70 -5.18
C PRO A 180 -24.37 -13.55 -6.17
N GLU A 181 -25.48 -12.92 -6.54
CA GLU A 181 -25.50 -11.76 -7.42
C GLU A 181 -24.91 -10.53 -6.72
N ALA A 182 -25.23 -10.31 -5.44
CA ALA A 182 -24.65 -9.23 -4.66
C ALA A 182 -23.13 -9.39 -4.49
N ALA A 183 -22.66 -10.61 -4.23
CA ALA A 183 -21.24 -10.95 -4.15
C ALA A 183 -20.51 -10.76 -5.48
N THR A 184 -21.16 -11.15 -6.59
CA THR A 184 -20.65 -10.95 -7.96
C THR A 184 -20.55 -9.45 -8.28
N GLY A 185 -21.62 -8.70 -8.03
CA GLY A 185 -21.65 -7.24 -8.26
C GLY A 185 -20.61 -6.50 -7.44
N PHE A 186 -20.39 -6.88 -6.18
CA PHE A 186 -19.30 -6.37 -5.35
C PHE A 186 -17.93 -6.57 -6.02
N ALA A 187 -17.62 -7.80 -6.44
CA ALA A 187 -16.34 -8.12 -7.05
C ALA A 187 -16.14 -7.39 -8.40
N GLU A 188 -17.19 -7.27 -9.20
CA GLU A 188 -17.18 -6.55 -10.48
C GLU A 188 -16.96 -5.05 -10.30
N ALA A 189 -17.68 -4.41 -9.37
CA ALA A 189 -17.50 -2.98 -9.07
C ALA A 189 -16.11 -2.69 -8.52
N TYR A 190 -15.63 -3.55 -7.60
CA TYR A 190 -14.28 -3.40 -7.05
C TYR A 190 -13.21 -3.60 -8.14
N ARG A 191 -13.38 -4.57 -9.03
CA ARG A 191 -12.49 -4.75 -10.20
C ARG A 191 -12.51 -3.55 -11.12
N ALA A 192 -13.69 -3.01 -11.45
CA ALA A 192 -13.82 -1.86 -12.33
C ALA A 192 -13.09 -0.63 -11.77
N MET A 193 -13.19 -0.39 -10.47
CA MET A 193 -12.43 0.67 -9.79
C MET A 193 -10.92 0.43 -9.90
N LEU A 194 -10.44 -0.79 -9.60
CA LEU A 194 -9.01 -1.11 -9.68
C LEU A 194 -8.45 -0.93 -11.09
N LEU A 195 -9.20 -1.31 -12.12
CA LEU A 195 -8.80 -1.14 -13.51
C LEU A 195 -8.91 0.31 -14.00
N SER A 196 -9.75 1.13 -13.37
CA SER A 196 -9.84 2.58 -13.63
C SER A 196 -8.66 3.34 -13.02
N HIS A 197 -8.05 2.79 -11.95
CA HIS A 197 -6.91 3.36 -11.24
C HIS A 197 -5.72 2.40 -11.17
N PRO A 198 -5.14 1.97 -12.31
CA PRO A 198 -4.13 0.91 -12.36
C PRO A 198 -2.87 1.25 -11.54
N ASN A 199 -2.49 2.53 -11.50
CA ASN A 199 -1.35 3.03 -10.74
C ASN A 199 -1.58 3.04 -9.22
N ALA A 200 -2.84 2.98 -8.78
CA ALA A 200 -3.20 2.87 -7.36
C ALA A 200 -3.30 1.42 -6.88
N VAL A 201 -3.38 0.41 -7.77
CA VAL A 201 -3.54 -1.00 -7.38
C VAL A 201 -2.47 -1.48 -6.38
N PRO A 202 -1.15 -1.17 -6.54
CA PRO A 202 -0.15 -1.54 -5.55
C PRO A 202 -0.38 -0.89 -4.18
N LEU A 203 -1.03 0.28 -4.15
CA LEU A 203 -1.36 0.96 -2.92
C LEU A 203 -2.41 0.18 -2.11
N LEU A 204 -3.45 -0.31 -2.79
CA LEU A 204 -4.53 -1.12 -2.19
C LEU A 204 -4.00 -2.44 -1.61
N ALA A 205 -2.89 -2.96 -2.14
CA ALA A 205 -2.24 -4.18 -1.64
C ALA A 205 -1.39 -3.96 -0.39
N THR A 206 -0.96 -2.72 -0.14
CA THR A 206 0.01 -2.38 0.92
C THR A 206 -0.60 -1.57 2.05
N HIS A 207 -1.83 -1.06 1.87
CA HIS A 207 -2.50 -0.22 2.85
C HIS A 207 -3.88 -0.82 3.19
N PRO A 208 -4.17 -1.03 4.49
CA PRO A 208 -5.46 -1.57 4.89
C PRO A 208 -6.58 -0.57 4.59
N VAL A 209 -7.71 -1.09 4.12
CA VAL A 209 -8.97 -0.33 4.03
C VAL A 209 -9.53 -0.17 5.44
N ASP A 210 -9.98 1.03 5.78
CA ASP A 210 -10.69 1.28 7.02
C ASP A 210 -12.07 0.63 6.99
N VAL A 211 -12.26 -0.39 7.84
CA VAL A 211 -13.50 -1.15 7.93
C VAL A 211 -14.67 -0.27 8.36
N GLU A 212 -14.45 0.70 9.25
CA GLU A 212 -15.52 1.60 9.69
C GLU A 212 -16.00 2.50 8.54
N ALA A 213 -15.09 2.90 7.66
CA ALA A 213 -15.41 3.74 6.50
C ALA A 213 -16.24 2.99 5.44
N VAL A 214 -16.03 1.68 5.27
CA VAL A 214 -16.67 0.89 4.20
C VAL A 214 -17.83 0.02 4.67
N ALA A 215 -17.94 -0.27 5.97
CA ALA A 215 -18.99 -1.14 6.51
C ALA A 215 -20.42 -0.68 6.17
N PRO A 216 -20.78 0.63 6.22
CA PRO A 216 -22.12 1.07 5.84
C PRO A 216 -22.43 0.82 4.36
N LEU A 217 -21.42 0.89 3.49
CA LEU A 217 -21.56 0.67 2.05
C LEU A 217 -21.71 -0.81 1.72
N LEU A 218 -21.09 -1.69 2.52
CA LEU A 218 -21.24 -3.14 2.40
C LEU A 218 -22.52 -3.69 3.03
N ALA A 219 -23.24 -2.88 3.83
CA ALA A 219 -24.44 -3.34 4.53
C ALA A 219 -25.45 -3.97 3.58
N GLY A 220 -25.73 -3.32 2.44
CA GLY A 220 -26.68 -3.83 1.44
C GLY A 220 -26.26 -5.17 0.82
N VAL A 221 -24.95 -5.42 0.68
CA VAL A 221 -24.43 -6.73 0.21
C VAL A 221 -24.62 -7.77 1.32
N LEU A 222 -24.20 -7.46 2.54
CA LEU A 222 -24.28 -8.36 3.70
C LEU A 222 -25.73 -8.72 4.07
N ASP A 223 -26.67 -7.81 3.88
CA ASP A 223 -28.10 -8.05 4.11
C ASP A 223 -28.66 -9.14 3.19
N ARG A 224 -28.10 -9.30 1.97
CA ARG A 224 -28.52 -10.38 1.05
C ARG A 224 -28.04 -11.74 1.51
N PHE A 225 -26.83 -11.82 2.04
CA PHE A 225 -26.34 -13.05 2.68
C PHE A 225 -27.28 -13.47 3.83
N ALA A 226 -27.69 -12.51 4.66
CA ALA A 226 -28.61 -12.78 5.76
C ALA A 226 -30.00 -13.23 5.28
N ALA A 227 -30.54 -12.61 4.22
CA ALA A 227 -31.83 -12.97 3.64
C ALA A 227 -31.87 -14.42 3.12
N ASP A 228 -30.74 -14.92 2.64
CA ASP A 228 -30.58 -16.28 2.13
C ASP A 228 -30.08 -17.27 3.21
N GLY A 229 -30.06 -16.85 4.48
CA GLY A 229 -29.76 -17.71 5.63
C GLY A 229 -28.28 -17.95 5.91
N ILE A 230 -27.38 -17.17 5.32
CA ILE A 230 -25.93 -17.25 5.56
C ILE A 230 -25.57 -16.45 6.81
N ALA A 231 -24.73 -17.03 7.68
CA ALA A 231 -24.26 -16.37 8.89
C ALA A 231 -23.44 -15.12 8.57
N ARG A 232 -23.49 -14.11 9.45
CA ARG A 232 -22.79 -12.84 9.22
C ARG A 232 -21.28 -13.01 9.14
N GLU A 233 -20.73 -13.91 9.94
CA GLU A 233 -19.32 -14.27 9.96
C GLU A 233 -18.90 -14.84 8.60
N ASP A 234 -19.69 -15.76 8.04
CA ASP A 234 -19.43 -16.37 6.72
C ASP A 234 -19.56 -15.34 5.59
N ALA A 235 -20.54 -14.43 5.69
CA ALA A 235 -20.70 -13.33 4.74
C ALA A 235 -19.48 -12.40 4.71
N LEU A 236 -18.93 -12.05 5.88
CA LEU A 236 -17.72 -11.23 5.98
C LEU A 236 -16.50 -11.96 5.42
N ILE A 237 -16.36 -13.26 5.69
CA ILE A 237 -15.29 -14.09 5.12
C ILE A 237 -15.42 -14.15 3.59
N ALA A 238 -16.64 -14.32 3.06
CA ALA A 238 -16.89 -14.33 1.62
C ALA A 238 -16.51 -12.99 0.98
N VAL A 239 -16.99 -11.87 1.51
CA VAL A 239 -16.67 -10.53 0.99
C VAL A 239 -15.17 -10.24 1.05
N GLN A 240 -14.50 -10.59 2.16
CA GLN A 240 -13.05 -10.42 2.29
C GLN A 240 -12.30 -11.29 1.27
N SER A 241 -12.70 -12.56 1.10
CA SER A 241 -12.09 -13.48 0.13
C SER A 241 -12.23 -12.97 -1.29
N LEU A 242 -13.42 -12.47 -1.65
CA LEU A 242 -13.71 -11.89 -2.95
C LEU A 242 -12.89 -10.61 -3.18
N GLY A 243 -12.72 -9.77 -2.16
CA GLY A 243 -11.88 -8.58 -2.24
C GLY A 243 -10.41 -8.92 -2.49
N VAL A 244 -9.85 -9.87 -1.73
CA VAL A 244 -8.46 -10.33 -1.91
C VAL A 244 -8.26 -10.99 -3.27
N TYR A 245 -9.21 -11.84 -3.70
CA TYR A 245 -9.20 -12.46 -5.02
C TYR A 245 -9.17 -11.41 -6.13
N THR A 246 -10.08 -10.43 -6.06
CA THR A 246 -10.22 -9.37 -7.06
C THR A 246 -8.98 -8.49 -7.12
N LEU A 247 -8.41 -8.11 -5.98
CA LEU A 247 -7.18 -7.33 -5.91
C LEU A 247 -5.99 -8.10 -6.48
N GLY A 248 -5.84 -9.38 -6.13
CA GLY A 248 -4.78 -10.25 -6.68
C GLY A 248 -4.89 -10.40 -8.19
N HIS A 249 -6.10 -10.56 -8.71
CA HIS A 249 -6.34 -10.63 -10.14
C HIS A 249 -6.03 -9.30 -10.85
N ALA A 250 -6.43 -8.16 -10.26
CA ALA A 250 -6.11 -6.85 -10.80
C ALA A 250 -4.59 -6.60 -10.82
N LEU A 251 -3.87 -6.96 -9.75
CA LEU A 251 -2.40 -6.90 -9.70
C LEU A 251 -1.76 -7.70 -10.84
N ALA A 252 -2.24 -8.93 -11.09
CA ALA A 252 -1.76 -9.75 -12.20
C ALA A 252 -2.08 -9.17 -13.58
N GLN A 253 -3.16 -8.38 -13.69
CA GLN A 253 -3.57 -7.73 -14.93
C GLN A 253 -2.76 -6.45 -15.21
N VAL A 254 -2.59 -5.58 -14.21
CA VAL A 254 -1.86 -4.32 -14.38
C VAL A 254 -0.34 -4.52 -14.38
N GLY A 255 0.16 -5.54 -13.69
CA GLY A 255 1.59 -5.84 -13.58
C GLY A 255 2.22 -6.48 -14.82
N SER A 256 1.44 -6.88 -15.82
CA SER A 256 1.86 -7.64 -17.03
C SER A 256 2.65 -8.93 -16.73
N PRO A 257 2.05 -10.13 -16.84
CA PRO A 257 2.75 -11.39 -16.75
C PRO A 257 3.60 -11.61 -18.00
N PRO A 258 4.72 -12.35 -17.89
CA PRO A 258 5.70 -12.51 -18.96
C PRO A 258 5.17 -13.18 -20.26
N GLU A 259 3.93 -13.66 -20.28
CA GLU A 259 3.29 -14.32 -21.44
C GLU A 259 2.01 -13.62 -21.93
N ALA A 260 1.61 -12.47 -21.37
CA ALA A 260 0.39 -11.78 -21.83
C ALA A 260 0.57 -11.23 -23.26
N PRO A 261 -0.31 -11.56 -24.21
CA PRO A 261 -0.24 -10.99 -25.56
C PRO A 261 -0.44 -9.47 -25.52
N ALA A 262 0.33 -8.71 -26.30
CA ALA A 262 0.24 -7.24 -26.34
C ALA A 262 -1.03 -6.71 -27.07
N ASP A 263 -2.03 -7.56 -27.28
CA ASP A 263 -3.18 -7.38 -28.19
C ASP A 263 -4.50 -7.49 -27.39
N PRO A 264 -5.63 -6.87 -27.80
CA PRO A 264 -6.99 -7.05 -27.26
C PRO A 264 -7.37 -8.45 -26.75
N ALA A 265 -6.80 -9.52 -27.30
CA ALA A 265 -6.93 -10.88 -26.80
C ALA A 265 -6.49 -11.05 -25.32
N ALA A 266 -5.56 -10.24 -24.81
CA ALA A 266 -5.16 -10.26 -23.41
C ALA A 266 -6.25 -9.73 -22.47
N ALA A 267 -6.94 -8.64 -22.84
CA ALA A 267 -8.05 -8.13 -22.04
C ALA A 267 -9.16 -9.18 -21.92
N GLU A 268 -9.53 -9.82 -23.04
CA GLU A 268 -10.51 -10.91 -23.04
C GLU A 268 -10.04 -12.12 -22.20
N TYR A 269 -8.74 -12.45 -22.26
CA TYR A 269 -8.17 -13.51 -21.42
C TYR A 269 -8.36 -13.21 -19.92
N TYR A 270 -8.01 -12.00 -19.47
CA TYR A 270 -8.21 -11.60 -18.07
C TYR A 270 -9.67 -11.56 -17.66
N ASP A 271 -10.57 -11.15 -18.55
CA ASP A 271 -11.99 -11.13 -18.26
C ASP A 271 -12.55 -12.55 -18.07
N ARG A 272 -12.17 -13.48 -18.94
CA ARG A 272 -12.56 -14.89 -18.79
C ARG A 272 -11.93 -15.53 -17.56
N TRP A 273 -10.67 -15.23 -17.26
CA TRP A 273 -9.97 -15.74 -16.07
C TRP A 273 -10.63 -15.25 -14.78
N PHE A 274 -10.92 -13.95 -14.70
CA PHE A 274 -11.62 -13.36 -13.57
C PHE A 274 -13.02 -13.95 -13.40
N ALA A 275 -13.82 -14.00 -14.47
CA ALA A 275 -15.19 -14.50 -14.40
C ALA A 275 -15.24 -15.98 -13.97
N ALA A 276 -14.29 -16.80 -14.45
CA ALA A 276 -14.21 -18.20 -14.08
C ALA A 276 -13.86 -18.40 -12.59
N GLY A 277 -12.87 -17.67 -12.08
CA GLY A 277 -12.47 -17.76 -10.68
C GLY A 277 -13.53 -17.19 -9.73
N LEU A 278 -14.15 -16.06 -10.08
CA LEU A 278 -15.26 -15.47 -9.34
C LEU A 278 -16.42 -16.46 -9.22
N ARG A 279 -16.84 -17.07 -10.34
CA ARG A 279 -17.92 -18.07 -10.35
C ARG A 279 -17.59 -19.28 -9.46
N ALA A 280 -16.35 -19.75 -9.49
CA ALA A 280 -15.91 -20.87 -8.65
C ALA A 280 -15.94 -20.51 -7.16
N MET A 281 -15.49 -19.30 -6.80
CA MET A 281 -15.48 -18.81 -5.42
C MET A 281 -16.90 -18.62 -4.89
N VAL A 282 -17.79 -17.96 -5.65
CA VAL A 282 -19.20 -17.79 -5.28
C VAL A 282 -19.89 -19.14 -5.11
N LYS A 283 -19.69 -20.08 -6.05
CA LYS A 283 -20.25 -21.43 -5.91
C LYS A 283 -19.72 -22.17 -4.66
N GLY A 284 -18.48 -21.93 -4.26
CA GLY A 284 -17.88 -22.54 -3.08
C GLY A 284 -18.45 -22.06 -1.75
N PHE A 285 -19.07 -20.88 -1.71
CA PHE A 285 -19.78 -20.35 -0.54
C PHE A 285 -21.27 -20.71 -0.52
N GLN A 286 -21.78 -21.40 -1.54
CA GLN A 286 -23.14 -21.92 -1.51
C GLN A 286 -23.27 -23.05 -0.48
N PRO A 287 -24.27 -22.98 0.41
CA PRO A 287 -24.52 -24.01 1.41
C PRO A 287 -24.96 -25.35 0.79
#